data_AF-A0AAD9PNJ7-F1
#
_entry.id   AF-A0AAD9PNJ7-F1
#
_cell.length_a   1.000
_cell.length_b   1.000
_cell.length_c   1.000
_cell.angle_alpha   90.00
_cell.angle_beta   90.00
_cell.angle_gamma   90.00
#
_symmetry.space_group_name_H-M   'P 1'
#
loop_
_entity.id
_entity.type
_entity.pdbx_description
1 polymer ?
#
loop_
_entity_poly.entity_id
_entity_poly.type
_entity_poly.pdbx_seq_one_letter_code
_entity_poly.pdbx_strand_id
1 'polypeptide(L)'
;MEASFTNWINNAYVRAKSSADNVSQKLSEGALMAKTAFSRSLGSSRSAADLEQTLLEYSELPELLVETFCFWSYRLRNSNGDTLYHDGENESLTFRHVLLRCDALENIIRTFVLSKRRKKSSYSESDLKVIQECLQEMFSYCMSGNVTLQKDILNLILKYDPVDDVHVEMLVDLVSILKYNWKDEVLLDERQSISNQTLHTKEILESIDIASEESTALNIEDKLKYANDLMCLYKRLLNNFNEAQTHCQQCDSEIQQRFKSFQTNLKSATEECHAIASKNPAEGTKDQWTQETRVFKDHINQCDQKIKDIYETLQELLERKQALVSQLETIEVEISMQKEMLNIKEQERQTAEEQLDIAEKYYNRIIEKQESMLGIYNRKLDDYKEIDALATISQTQILELRSSMLDELSFKKDATADKLSSAILSKANVHIEYMKSHLGHLKTLTGKLESVQQKQQENDDQNLDIEHIVREELHKTFIDLEKIWSGFVEFYSDNQKQLDGNPSIYAEMHTTYTQAKHLVDSFI
;
A
#
# COMPACT_ATOMS: atom_id res chain seq x y z
N MET A 1 -112.99 -21.49 -18.39
CA MET A 1 -111.84 -21.79 -19.28
C MET A 1 -110.76 -20.72 -19.18
N GLU A 2 -111.11 -19.43 -19.21
CA GLU A 2 -110.17 -18.30 -19.13
C GLU A 2 -109.23 -18.32 -17.91
N ALA A 3 -109.76 -18.58 -16.70
CA ALA A 3 -108.93 -18.62 -15.49
C ALA A 3 -107.81 -19.69 -15.51
N SER A 4 -108.03 -20.82 -16.19
CA SER A 4 -107.00 -21.88 -16.29
C SER A 4 -105.90 -21.53 -17.29
N PHE A 5 -106.25 -20.80 -18.35
CA PHE A 5 -105.31 -20.35 -19.36
C PHE A 5 -104.42 -19.22 -18.84
N THR A 6 -105.01 -18.25 -18.12
CA THR A 6 -104.25 -17.18 -17.46
C THR A 6 -103.29 -17.73 -16.40
N ASN A 7 -103.72 -18.73 -15.60
CA ASN A 7 -102.83 -19.40 -14.65
C ASN A 7 -101.72 -20.19 -15.35
N TRP A 8 -102.00 -20.81 -16.50
CA TRP A 8 -100.97 -21.51 -17.26
C TRP A 8 -99.93 -20.54 -17.84
N ILE A 9 -100.35 -19.41 -18.43
CA ILE A 9 -99.44 -18.37 -18.93
C ILE A 9 -98.60 -17.79 -17.80
N ASN A 10 -99.20 -17.46 -16.65
CA ASN A 10 -98.45 -16.93 -15.52
C ASN A 10 -97.42 -17.93 -14.99
N ASN A 11 -97.78 -19.22 -14.91
CA ASN A 11 -96.84 -20.26 -14.51
C ASN A 11 -95.71 -20.46 -15.55
N ALA A 12 -96.02 -20.38 -16.85
CA ALA A 12 -95.02 -20.45 -17.91
C ALA A 12 -94.06 -19.24 -17.87
N TYR A 13 -94.59 -18.03 -17.65
CA TYR A 13 -93.81 -16.81 -17.48
C TYR A 13 -92.92 -16.87 -16.25
N VAL A 14 -93.43 -17.29 -15.09
CA VAL A 14 -92.64 -17.41 -13.85
C VAL A 14 -91.51 -18.42 -14.02
N ARG A 15 -91.75 -19.56 -14.69
CA ARG A 15 -90.70 -20.54 -14.99
C ARG A 15 -89.66 -19.99 -15.96
N ALA A 16 -90.10 -19.34 -17.05
CA ALA A 16 -89.19 -18.74 -18.02
C ALA A 16 -88.32 -17.65 -17.38
N LYS A 17 -88.92 -16.81 -16.52
CA LYS A 17 -88.21 -15.79 -15.76
C LYS A 17 -87.23 -16.41 -14.77
N SER A 18 -87.63 -17.39 -13.97
CA SER A 18 -86.72 -18.01 -13.00
C SER A 18 -85.57 -18.77 -13.69
N SER A 19 -85.81 -19.36 -14.87
CA SER A 19 -84.76 -19.97 -15.69
C SER A 19 -83.80 -18.91 -16.26
N ALA A 20 -84.32 -17.78 -16.75
CA ALA A 20 -83.50 -16.67 -17.23
C ALA A 20 -82.66 -16.05 -16.09
N ASP A 21 -83.26 -15.84 -14.92
CA ASP A 21 -82.58 -15.32 -13.73
C ASP A 21 -81.46 -16.27 -13.26
N ASN A 22 -81.70 -17.59 -13.28
CA ASN A 22 -80.69 -18.61 -12.91
C ASN A 22 -79.55 -18.68 -13.93
N VAL A 23 -79.84 -18.55 -15.23
CA VAL A 23 -78.81 -18.46 -16.28
C VAL A 23 -77.98 -17.19 -16.11
N SER A 24 -78.62 -16.04 -15.86
CA SER A 24 -77.93 -14.76 -15.61
C SER A 24 -77.04 -14.84 -14.37
N GLN A 25 -77.52 -15.45 -13.28
CA GLN A 25 -76.74 -15.65 -12.07
C GLN A 25 -75.52 -16.54 -12.31
N LYS A 26 -75.68 -17.67 -13.02
CA LYS A 26 -74.57 -18.57 -13.35
C LYS A 26 -73.54 -17.92 -14.28
N LEU A 27 -73.97 -17.08 -15.21
CA LEU A 27 -73.06 -16.29 -16.05
C LEU A 27 -72.29 -15.26 -15.21
N SER A 28 -72.94 -14.60 -14.25
CA SER A 28 -72.30 -13.66 -13.33
C SER A 28 -71.31 -14.35 -12.38
N GLU A 29 -71.67 -15.52 -11.83
CA GLU A 29 -70.78 -16.35 -11.00
C GLU A 29 -69.59 -16.88 -11.83
N GLY A 30 -69.83 -17.30 -13.08
CA GLY A 30 -68.79 -17.70 -14.03
C GLY A 30 -67.82 -16.57 -14.36
N ALA A 31 -68.33 -15.36 -14.62
CA ALA A 31 -67.52 -14.16 -14.86
C ALA A 31 -66.70 -13.77 -13.62
N LEU A 32 -67.28 -13.89 -12.41
CA LEU A 32 -66.57 -13.62 -11.16
C LEU A 32 -65.47 -14.67 -10.89
N MET A 33 -65.73 -15.95 -11.15
CA MET A 33 -64.75 -17.02 -11.06
C MET A 33 -63.62 -16.84 -12.08
N ALA A 34 -63.94 -16.47 -13.32
CA ALA A 34 -62.96 -16.15 -14.36
C ALA A 34 -62.11 -14.95 -13.96
N LYS A 35 -62.72 -13.86 -13.47
CA LYS A 35 -62.00 -12.68 -12.94
C LYS A 35 -61.07 -13.03 -11.78
N THR A 36 -61.49 -13.95 -10.90
CA THR A 36 -60.69 -14.40 -9.75
C THR A 36 -59.55 -15.32 -10.18
N ALA A 37 -59.78 -16.22 -11.15
CA ALA A 37 -58.76 -17.09 -11.73
C ALA A 37 -57.72 -16.28 -12.53
N PHE A 38 -58.19 -15.31 -13.32
CA PHE A 38 -57.38 -14.36 -14.08
C PHE A 38 -56.51 -13.48 -13.18
N SER A 39 -57.08 -12.94 -12.10
CA SER A 39 -56.32 -12.17 -11.11
C SER A 39 -55.30 -13.01 -10.36
N ARG A 40 -55.59 -14.30 -10.13
CA ARG A 40 -54.65 -15.25 -9.50
C ARG A 40 -53.53 -15.67 -10.45
N SER A 41 -53.80 -15.98 -11.72
CA SER A 41 -52.77 -16.40 -12.68
C SER A 41 -51.79 -15.26 -12.96
N LEU A 42 -52.29 -14.04 -13.18
CA LEU A 42 -51.47 -12.85 -13.43
C LEU A 42 -50.72 -12.34 -12.19
N GLY A 43 -51.22 -12.67 -10.99
CA GLY A 43 -50.58 -12.35 -9.71
C GLY A 43 -49.57 -13.39 -9.23
N SER A 44 -49.61 -14.62 -9.76
CA SER A 44 -48.71 -15.71 -9.37
C SER A 44 -47.47 -15.85 -10.25
N SER A 45 -47.48 -15.30 -11.47
CA SER A 45 -46.34 -15.36 -12.38
C SER A 45 -45.17 -14.54 -11.83
N ARG A 46 -44.06 -15.20 -11.49
CA ARG A 46 -42.80 -14.54 -11.11
C ARG A 46 -41.84 -14.34 -12.28
N SER A 47 -42.12 -14.98 -13.42
CA SER A 47 -41.36 -14.89 -14.66
C SER A 47 -42.05 -13.94 -15.65
N ALA A 48 -41.27 -13.15 -16.37
CA ALA A 48 -41.77 -12.31 -17.46
C ALA A 48 -42.38 -13.16 -18.59
N ALA A 49 -41.74 -14.26 -18.98
CA ALA A 49 -42.22 -15.15 -20.04
C ALA A 49 -43.60 -15.77 -19.73
N ASP A 50 -43.81 -16.20 -18.48
CA ASP A 50 -45.11 -16.76 -18.05
C ASP A 50 -46.21 -15.69 -18.09
N LEU A 51 -45.87 -14.45 -17.73
CA LEU A 51 -46.78 -13.33 -17.81
C LEU A 51 -47.12 -13.02 -19.28
N GLU A 52 -46.14 -12.99 -20.19
CA GLU A 52 -46.39 -12.76 -21.62
C GLU A 52 -47.31 -13.79 -22.23
N GLN A 53 -47.03 -15.07 -21.98
CA GLN A 53 -47.87 -16.15 -22.47
C GLN A 53 -49.31 -15.98 -21.98
N THR A 54 -49.47 -15.64 -20.69
CA THR A 54 -50.77 -15.36 -20.11
C THR A 54 -51.45 -14.17 -20.82
N LEU A 55 -50.75 -13.05 -21.00
CA LEU A 55 -51.29 -11.87 -21.68
C LEU A 55 -51.74 -12.16 -23.11
N LEU A 56 -50.96 -12.96 -23.85
CA LEU A 56 -51.29 -13.39 -25.21
C LEU A 56 -52.54 -14.28 -25.22
N GLU A 57 -52.60 -15.31 -24.37
CA GLU A 57 -53.75 -16.22 -24.28
C GLU A 57 -55.07 -15.47 -24.02
N TYR A 58 -55.06 -14.48 -23.11
CA TYR A 58 -56.26 -13.72 -22.78
C TYR A 58 -56.61 -12.62 -23.80
N SER A 59 -55.64 -12.14 -24.60
CA SER A 59 -55.88 -11.16 -25.67
C SER A 59 -56.70 -11.73 -26.84
N GLU A 60 -56.70 -13.05 -26.98
CA GLU A 60 -57.37 -13.76 -28.07
C GLU A 60 -58.79 -14.20 -27.73
N LEU A 61 -59.21 -14.11 -26.46
CA LEU A 61 -60.51 -14.58 -25.97
C LEU A 61 -61.59 -13.49 -26.11
N PRO A 62 -62.50 -13.59 -27.10
CA PRO A 62 -63.46 -12.53 -27.33
C PRO A 62 -64.47 -12.39 -26.21
N GLU A 63 -64.71 -13.40 -25.36
CA GLU A 63 -65.71 -13.41 -24.27
C GLU A 63 -65.24 -12.73 -22.98
N LEU A 64 -63.94 -12.49 -22.82
CA LEU A 64 -63.35 -11.88 -21.62
C LEU A 64 -62.82 -10.48 -21.89
N LEU A 65 -63.17 -9.89 -23.03
CA LEU A 65 -62.52 -8.71 -23.55
C LEU A 65 -62.68 -7.51 -22.60
N VAL A 66 -63.90 -7.28 -22.09
CA VAL A 66 -64.19 -6.19 -21.13
C VAL A 66 -63.38 -6.36 -19.85
N GLU A 67 -63.36 -7.56 -19.28
CA GLU A 67 -62.63 -7.88 -18.06
C GLU A 67 -61.12 -7.73 -18.24
N THR A 68 -60.58 -8.19 -19.37
CA THR A 68 -59.16 -8.07 -19.73
C THR A 68 -58.75 -6.60 -19.82
N PHE A 69 -59.53 -5.77 -20.53
CA PHE A 69 -59.29 -4.32 -20.66
C PHE A 69 -59.34 -3.60 -19.30
N CYS A 70 -60.38 -3.84 -18.50
CA CYS A 70 -60.51 -3.21 -17.20
C CYS A 70 -59.39 -3.62 -16.24
N PHE A 71 -58.96 -4.89 -16.26
CA PHE A 71 -57.91 -5.38 -15.40
C PHE A 71 -56.53 -4.86 -15.81
N TRP A 72 -56.19 -4.86 -17.11
CA TRP A 72 -54.91 -4.32 -17.58
C TRP A 72 -54.82 -2.81 -17.31
N SER A 73 -55.89 -2.06 -17.57
CA SER A 73 -55.96 -0.64 -17.21
C SER A 73 -55.77 -0.43 -15.69
N TYR A 74 -56.51 -1.19 -14.86
CA TYR A 74 -56.36 -1.14 -13.41
C TYR A 74 -54.93 -1.46 -12.95
N ARG A 75 -54.29 -2.46 -13.57
CA ARG A 75 -52.89 -2.81 -13.27
C ARG A 75 -51.98 -1.66 -13.63
N LEU A 76 -52.04 -1.12 -14.85
CA LEU A 76 -51.22 0.01 -15.27
C LEU A 76 -51.39 1.25 -14.38
N ARG A 77 -52.63 1.55 -13.95
CA ARG A 77 -52.94 2.67 -13.05
C ARG A 77 -52.31 2.50 -11.65
N ASN A 78 -52.28 1.28 -11.13
CA ASN A 78 -51.87 0.99 -9.75
C ASN A 78 -50.48 0.34 -9.64
N SER A 79 -49.82 0.02 -10.76
CA SER A 79 -48.53 -0.67 -10.79
C SER A 79 -47.34 0.30 -10.85
N ASN A 80 -47.38 1.41 -10.11
CA ASN A 80 -46.16 2.18 -9.86
C ASN A 80 -45.20 1.34 -8.98
N GLY A 81 -44.50 0.36 -9.57
CA GLY A 81 -43.30 -0.28 -9.03
C GLY A 81 -43.44 -1.57 -8.21
N ASP A 82 -44.63 -2.00 -7.75
CA ASP A 82 -44.68 -3.01 -6.68
C ASP A 82 -44.55 -4.49 -7.11
N THR A 83 -44.70 -4.82 -8.39
CA THR A 83 -44.53 -6.22 -8.86
C THR A 83 -43.54 -6.29 -10.00
N LEU A 84 -42.40 -6.90 -9.71
CA LEU A 84 -41.32 -7.15 -10.66
C LEU A 84 -41.39 -8.61 -11.14
N TYR A 85 -41.25 -8.79 -12.44
CA TYR A 85 -41.21 -10.07 -13.13
C TYR A 85 -39.79 -10.34 -13.59
N HIS A 86 -39.24 -11.50 -13.25
CA HIS A 86 -37.87 -11.85 -13.58
C HIS A 86 -37.75 -12.24 -15.06
N ASP A 87 -36.77 -11.66 -15.73
CA ASP A 87 -36.41 -11.95 -17.11
C ASP A 87 -34.93 -12.37 -17.16
N GLY A 88 -34.67 -13.65 -16.86
CA GLY A 88 -33.29 -14.17 -16.75
C GLY A 88 -32.57 -13.79 -15.46
N GLU A 89 -31.23 -13.75 -15.50
CA GLU A 89 -30.39 -13.68 -14.28
C GLU A 89 -30.35 -12.31 -13.61
N ASN A 90 -30.64 -11.20 -14.31
CA ASN A 90 -30.44 -9.85 -13.76
C ASN A 90 -31.51 -8.80 -14.14
N GLU A 91 -32.49 -9.12 -15.00
CA GLU A 91 -33.50 -8.15 -15.42
C GLU A 91 -34.83 -8.35 -14.66
N SER A 92 -35.40 -7.23 -14.23
CA SER A 92 -36.68 -7.17 -13.53
C SER A 92 -37.61 -6.23 -14.30
N LEU A 93 -38.66 -6.80 -14.89
CA LEU A 93 -39.61 -6.08 -15.71
C LEU A 93 -40.87 -5.74 -14.90
N THR A 94 -41.45 -4.58 -15.14
CA THR A 94 -42.77 -4.23 -14.60
C THR A 94 -43.87 -4.84 -15.47
N PHE A 95 -45.11 -4.85 -14.98
CA PHE A 95 -46.26 -5.25 -15.80
C PHE A 95 -46.34 -4.44 -17.11
N ARG A 96 -46.06 -3.12 -17.05
CA ARG A 96 -46.00 -2.25 -18.24
C ARG A 96 -44.94 -2.73 -19.23
N HIS A 97 -43.74 -3.04 -18.76
CA HIS A 97 -42.63 -3.51 -19.61
C HIS A 97 -42.99 -4.81 -20.33
N VAL A 98 -43.59 -5.77 -19.61
CA VAL A 98 -44.00 -7.05 -20.19
C VAL A 98 -45.16 -6.87 -21.19
N LEU A 99 -46.12 -6.00 -20.89
CA LEU A 99 -47.22 -5.69 -21.80
C LEU A 99 -46.76 -4.99 -23.09
N LEU A 100 -45.72 -4.16 -23.00
CA LEU A 100 -45.12 -3.49 -24.16
C LEU A 100 -44.22 -4.42 -24.98
N ARG A 101 -43.60 -5.43 -24.36
CA ARG A 101 -42.75 -6.41 -25.05
C ARG A 101 -43.54 -7.38 -25.94
N CYS A 102 -44.72 -7.82 -25.48
CA CYS A 102 -45.54 -8.80 -26.18
C CYS A 102 -46.61 -8.16 -27.10
N ASP A 103 -47.19 -8.95 -28.00
CA ASP A 103 -48.21 -8.51 -28.97
C ASP A 103 -49.65 -8.49 -28.41
N ALA A 104 -49.81 -8.53 -27.09
CA ALA A 104 -51.11 -8.66 -26.45
C ALA A 104 -52.02 -7.43 -26.71
N LEU A 105 -51.45 -6.24 -26.86
CA LEU A 105 -52.17 -5.01 -27.21
C LEU A 105 -52.69 -5.05 -28.65
N GLU A 106 -51.88 -5.52 -29.57
CA GLU A 106 -52.21 -5.69 -30.98
C GLU A 106 -53.31 -6.74 -31.14
N ASN A 107 -53.17 -7.88 -30.45
CA ASN A 107 -54.16 -8.95 -30.48
C ASN A 107 -55.50 -8.51 -29.90
N ILE A 108 -55.51 -7.82 -28.75
CA ILE A 108 -56.77 -7.39 -28.14
C ILE A 108 -57.50 -6.34 -29.00
N ILE A 109 -56.77 -5.50 -29.74
CA ILE A 109 -57.34 -4.56 -30.72
C ILE A 109 -57.97 -5.31 -31.89
N ARG A 110 -57.26 -6.30 -32.46
CA ARG A 110 -57.81 -7.15 -33.52
C ARG A 110 -59.09 -7.84 -33.05
N THR A 111 -59.06 -8.46 -31.87
CA THR A 111 -60.21 -9.14 -31.27
C THR A 111 -61.39 -8.19 -31.05
N PHE A 112 -61.13 -6.98 -30.50
CA PHE A 112 -62.16 -5.95 -30.31
C PHE A 112 -62.83 -5.55 -31.61
N VAL A 113 -62.06 -5.19 -32.65
CA VAL A 113 -62.64 -4.72 -33.91
C VAL A 113 -63.37 -5.84 -34.65
N LEU A 114 -62.84 -7.06 -34.65
CA LEU A 114 -63.51 -8.22 -35.23
C LEU A 114 -64.83 -8.53 -34.51
N SER A 115 -64.89 -8.35 -33.19
CA SER A 115 -66.12 -8.49 -32.40
C SER A 115 -67.19 -7.45 -32.79
N LYS A 116 -66.77 -6.21 -33.07
CA LYS A 116 -67.65 -5.12 -33.53
C LYS A 116 -68.24 -5.39 -34.92
N ARG A 117 -67.44 -5.92 -35.86
CA ARG A 117 -67.91 -6.23 -37.24
C ARG A 117 -68.96 -7.33 -37.30
N ARG A 118 -68.85 -8.35 -36.44
CA ARG A 118 -69.66 -9.57 -36.58
C ARG A 118 -71.15 -9.37 -36.28
N LYS A 119 -71.62 -8.20 -35.80
CA LYS A 119 -73.03 -7.91 -35.40
C LYS A 119 -73.72 -9.01 -34.56
N LYS A 120 -72.93 -9.94 -34.02
CA LYS A 120 -73.30 -11.05 -33.15
C LYS A 120 -72.83 -10.78 -31.72
N SER A 121 -72.50 -9.53 -31.39
CA SER A 121 -71.85 -9.21 -30.14
C SER A 121 -72.82 -9.42 -28.97
N SER A 122 -72.45 -10.33 -28.09
CA SER A 122 -72.89 -10.43 -26.70
C SER A 122 -72.64 -9.15 -25.88
N TYR A 123 -72.01 -8.13 -26.48
CA TYR A 123 -71.63 -6.87 -25.85
C TYR A 123 -72.68 -5.78 -26.06
N SER A 124 -73.04 -5.13 -24.97
CA SER A 124 -73.90 -3.95 -24.96
C SER A 124 -73.15 -2.70 -25.45
N GLU A 125 -73.89 -1.68 -25.85
CA GLU A 125 -73.32 -0.37 -26.20
C GLU A 125 -72.54 0.26 -25.04
N SER A 126 -72.93 -0.03 -23.79
CA SER A 126 -72.17 0.33 -22.60
C SER A 126 -70.82 -0.38 -22.51
N ASP A 127 -70.74 -1.67 -22.88
CA ASP A 127 -69.50 -2.44 -22.82
C ASP A 127 -68.47 -1.92 -23.83
N LEU A 128 -68.92 -1.59 -25.04
CA LEU A 128 -68.07 -1.00 -26.07
C LEU A 128 -67.48 0.35 -25.63
N LYS A 129 -68.28 1.15 -24.92
CA LYS A 129 -67.81 2.43 -24.36
C LYS A 129 -66.75 2.21 -23.27
N VAL A 130 -66.97 1.24 -22.37
CA VAL A 130 -66.00 0.88 -21.32
C VAL A 130 -64.69 0.40 -21.94
N ILE A 131 -64.75 -0.46 -22.97
CA ILE A 131 -63.55 -0.93 -23.68
C ILE A 131 -62.78 0.24 -24.30
N GLN A 132 -63.49 1.18 -24.95
CA GLN A 132 -62.87 2.35 -25.55
C GLN A 132 -62.20 3.26 -24.51
N GLU A 133 -62.83 3.46 -23.34
CA GLU A 133 -62.26 4.22 -22.23
C GLU A 133 -61.01 3.53 -21.66
N CYS A 134 -61.07 2.21 -21.42
CA CYS A 134 -59.93 1.43 -20.96
C CYS A 134 -58.77 1.45 -21.97
N LEU A 135 -59.05 1.37 -23.27
CA LEU A 135 -58.03 1.37 -24.31
C LEU A 135 -57.33 2.74 -24.42
N GLN A 136 -58.09 3.84 -24.30
CA GLN A 136 -57.51 5.19 -24.21
C GLN A 136 -56.61 5.33 -22.98
N GLU A 137 -57.06 4.83 -21.85
CA GLU A 137 -56.30 4.86 -20.60
C GLU A 137 -55.01 4.04 -20.72
N MET A 138 -55.08 2.83 -21.27
CA MET A 138 -53.90 2.00 -21.53
C MET A 138 -52.90 2.69 -22.45
N PHE A 139 -53.35 3.34 -23.52
CA PHE A 139 -52.45 4.09 -24.41
C PHE A 139 -51.76 5.24 -23.68
N SER A 140 -52.46 5.93 -22.78
CA SER A 140 -51.87 7.01 -21.98
C SER A 140 -50.78 6.53 -21.02
N TYR A 141 -50.85 5.27 -20.56
CA TYR A 141 -49.85 4.69 -19.66
C TYR A 141 -48.71 3.96 -20.39
N CYS A 142 -48.97 3.44 -21.58
CA CYS A 142 -48.04 2.57 -22.31
C CYS A 142 -47.29 3.31 -23.42
N MET A 143 -47.88 4.33 -24.04
CA MET A 143 -47.33 4.94 -25.25
C MET A 143 -46.79 6.34 -24.99
N SER A 144 -45.60 6.62 -25.49
CA SER A 144 -45.04 7.97 -25.52
C SER A 144 -45.80 8.82 -26.56
N GLY A 145 -46.23 10.05 -26.23
CA GLY A 145 -46.84 10.97 -27.20
C GLY A 145 -47.99 11.84 -26.68
N ASN A 146 -48.61 12.61 -27.57
CA ASN A 146 -49.75 13.48 -27.24
C ASN A 146 -51.02 12.63 -27.08
N VAL A 147 -51.48 12.49 -25.84
CA VAL A 147 -52.70 11.73 -25.47
C VAL A 147 -53.94 12.19 -26.23
N THR A 148 -54.05 13.48 -26.54
CA THR A 148 -55.16 14.03 -27.33
C THR A 148 -55.13 13.50 -28.76
N LEU A 149 -53.95 13.50 -29.39
CA LEU A 149 -53.77 12.97 -30.75
C LEU A 149 -54.02 11.46 -30.82
N GLN A 150 -53.52 10.70 -29.83
CA GLN A 150 -53.77 9.26 -29.72
C GLN A 150 -55.27 8.97 -29.59
N LYS A 151 -55.96 9.72 -28.73
CA LYS A 151 -57.42 9.64 -28.55
C LYS A 151 -58.17 9.97 -29.84
N ASP A 152 -57.77 11.02 -30.55
CA ASP A 152 -58.42 11.45 -31.78
C ASP A 152 -58.24 10.43 -32.91
N ILE A 153 -57.04 9.86 -33.07
CA ILE A 153 -56.79 8.80 -34.07
C ILE A 153 -57.61 7.54 -33.75
N LEU A 154 -57.63 7.11 -32.49
CA LEU A 154 -58.42 5.95 -32.07
C LEU A 154 -59.91 6.18 -32.34
N ASN A 155 -60.43 7.36 -31.98
CA ASN A 155 -61.82 7.71 -32.20
C ASN A 155 -62.15 7.79 -33.69
N LEU A 156 -61.24 8.32 -34.52
CA LEU A 156 -61.41 8.40 -35.96
C LEU A 156 -61.57 7.00 -36.57
N ILE A 157 -60.66 6.08 -36.25
CA ILE A 157 -60.67 4.73 -36.81
C ILE A 157 -61.88 3.92 -36.32
N LEU A 158 -62.25 4.07 -35.05
CA LEU A 158 -63.41 3.37 -34.48
C LEU A 158 -64.76 3.95 -34.90
N LYS A 159 -64.82 5.18 -35.44
CA LYS A 159 -66.07 5.81 -35.91
C LYS A 159 -66.54 5.33 -37.28
N TYR A 160 -65.67 4.72 -38.09
CA TYR A 160 -66.07 4.17 -39.39
C TYR A 160 -67.03 2.98 -39.23
N ASP A 161 -68.11 2.95 -40.02
CA ASP A 161 -69.06 1.83 -40.10
C ASP A 161 -69.30 1.45 -41.58
N PRO A 162 -68.98 0.22 -42.03
CA PRO A 162 -68.29 -0.82 -41.26
C PRO A 162 -66.78 -0.52 -41.14
N VAL A 163 -66.22 -0.73 -39.95
CA VAL A 163 -64.76 -0.86 -39.80
C VAL A 163 -64.34 -2.09 -40.62
N ASP A 164 -63.35 -1.99 -41.50
CA ASP A 164 -62.83 -3.12 -42.29
C ASP A 164 -61.42 -3.57 -41.83
N ASP A 165 -60.81 -4.53 -42.53
CA ASP A 165 -59.49 -5.09 -42.17
C ASP A 165 -58.35 -4.08 -42.28
N VAL A 166 -58.47 -3.12 -43.19
CA VAL A 166 -57.47 -2.06 -43.38
C VAL A 166 -57.42 -1.17 -42.14
N HIS A 167 -58.58 -0.81 -41.59
CA HIS A 167 -58.68 0.00 -40.38
C HIS A 167 -58.08 -0.71 -39.14
N VAL A 168 -58.21 -2.04 -39.05
CA VAL A 168 -57.62 -2.84 -37.96
C VAL A 168 -56.11 -2.85 -38.06
N GLU A 169 -55.58 -3.14 -39.24
CA GLU A 169 -54.14 -3.16 -39.45
C GLU A 169 -53.52 -1.77 -39.28
N MET A 170 -54.24 -0.68 -39.60
CA MET A 170 -53.80 0.68 -39.26
C MET A 170 -53.67 0.92 -37.75
N LEU A 171 -54.60 0.44 -36.93
CA LEU A 171 -54.51 0.57 -35.46
C LEU A 171 -53.38 -0.28 -34.89
N VAL A 172 -53.21 -1.49 -35.40
CA VAL A 172 -52.13 -2.38 -35.02
C VAL A 172 -50.78 -1.77 -35.39
N ASP A 173 -50.61 -1.28 -36.63
CA ASP A 173 -49.39 -0.63 -37.10
C ASP A 173 -49.08 0.58 -36.22
N LEU A 174 -50.06 1.43 -35.92
CA LEU A 174 -49.91 2.58 -35.04
C LEU A 174 -49.43 2.17 -33.63
N VAL A 175 -50.06 1.18 -33.01
CA VAL A 175 -49.69 0.68 -31.68
C VAL A 175 -48.27 0.15 -31.69
N SER A 176 -47.90 -0.60 -32.72
CA SER A 176 -46.57 -1.18 -32.87
C SER A 176 -45.49 -0.10 -33.03
N ILE A 177 -45.79 0.96 -33.80
CA ILE A 177 -44.91 2.13 -33.97
C ILE A 177 -44.77 2.89 -32.64
N LEU A 178 -45.84 3.03 -31.87
CA LEU A 178 -45.81 3.72 -30.58
C LEU A 178 -45.10 2.91 -29.50
N LYS A 179 -45.08 1.57 -29.60
CA LYS A 179 -44.32 0.67 -28.71
C LYS A 179 -42.82 0.66 -28.99
N TYR A 180 -42.34 1.24 -30.09
CA TYR A 180 -40.97 1.12 -30.59
C TYR A 180 -39.86 1.19 -29.54
N ASN A 181 -39.98 2.14 -28.60
CA ASN A 181 -38.97 2.44 -27.61
C ASN A 181 -39.22 1.77 -26.25
N TRP A 182 -40.08 0.75 -26.17
CA TRP A 182 -40.42 0.12 -24.89
C TRP A 182 -39.19 -0.39 -24.14
N LYS A 183 -38.20 -0.94 -24.85
CA LYS A 183 -36.95 -1.41 -24.24
C LYS A 183 -36.09 -0.26 -23.74
N ASP A 184 -36.11 0.88 -24.43
CA ASP A 184 -35.40 2.07 -23.97
C ASP A 184 -36.03 2.65 -22.69
N GLU A 185 -37.36 2.50 -22.49
CA GLU A 185 -38.00 2.85 -21.22
C GLU A 185 -37.49 1.98 -20.05
N VAL A 186 -37.35 0.67 -20.25
CA VAL A 186 -36.75 -0.25 -19.25
C VAL A 186 -35.33 0.17 -18.92
N LEU A 187 -34.54 0.43 -19.96
CA LEU A 187 -33.14 0.81 -19.82
C LEU A 187 -33.00 2.20 -19.19
N LEU A 188 -33.99 3.09 -19.32
CA LEU A 188 -34.01 4.41 -18.70
C LEU A 188 -34.14 4.34 -17.17
N ASP A 189 -34.99 3.45 -16.65
CA ASP A 189 -35.10 3.20 -15.21
C ASP A 189 -33.77 2.68 -14.64
N GLU A 190 -33.11 1.77 -15.38
CA GLU A 190 -31.78 1.29 -15.01
C GLU A 190 -30.74 2.41 -15.04
N ARG A 191 -30.74 3.27 -16.07
CA ARG A 191 -29.86 4.44 -16.14
C ARG A 191 -30.04 5.38 -14.96
N GLN A 192 -31.29 5.60 -14.53
CA GLN A 192 -31.57 6.43 -13.36
C GLN A 192 -31.04 5.78 -12.08
N SER A 193 -31.20 4.46 -11.94
CA SER A 193 -30.62 3.68 -10.82
C SER A 193 -29.09 3.75 -10.80
N ILE A 194 -28.42 3.51 -11.95
CA ILE A 194 -26.97 3.62 -12.09
C ILE A 194 -26.49 5.05 -11.79
N SER A 195 -27.22 6.06 -12.25
CA SER A 195 -26.91 7.48 -11.98
C SER A 195 -26.91 7.77 -10.48
N ASN A 196 -27.95 7.33 -9.76
CA ASN A 196 -28.05 7.49 -8.31
C ASN A 196 -26.92 6.75 -7.57
N GLN A 197 -26.61 5.52 -7.98
CA GLN A 197 -25.50 4.75 -7.41
C GLN A 197 -24.15 5.42 -7.69
N THR A 198 -23.96 5.95 -8.89
CA THR A 198 -22.72 6.65 -9.28
C THR A 198 -22.53 7.91 -8.44
N LEU A 199 -23.60 8.69 -8.23
CA LEU A 199 -23.57 9.89 -7.41
C LEU A 199 -23.21 9.55 -5.96
N HIS A 200 -23.85 8.53 -5.39
CA HIS A 200 -23.54 8.05 -4.04
C HIS A 200 -22.09 7.57 -3.89
N THR A 201 -21.58 6.78 -4.84
CA THR A 201 -20.18 6.31 -4.82
C THR A 201 -19.18 7.46 -4.95
N LYS A 202 -19.51 8.50 -5.73
CA LYS A 202 -18.68 9.72 -5.83
C LYS A 202 -18.65 10.49 -4.51
N GLU A 203 -19.79 10.70 -3.86
CA GLU A 203 -19.87 11.35 -2.55
C GLU A 203 -19.03 10.61 -1.50
N ILE A 204 -19.05 9.27 -1.51
CA ILE A 204 -18.21 8.46 -0.63
C ILE A 204 -16.72 8.67 -0.95
N LEU A 205 -16.31 8.59 -2.22
CA LEU A 205 -14.91 8.82 -2.61
C LEU A 205 -14.41 10.22 -2.20
N GLU A 206 -15.21 11.25 -2.42
CA GLU A 206 -14.88 12.63 -2.00
C GLU A 206 -14.76 12.75 -0.47
N SER A 207 -15.62 12.06 0.29
CA SER A 207 -15.54 12.05 1.75
C SER A 207 -14.26 11.36 2.27
N ILE A 208 -13.80 10.31 1.58
CA ILE A 208 -12.56 9.60 1.91
C ILE A 208 -11.33 10.46 1.55
N ASP A 209 -11.39 11.24 0.47
CA ASP A 209 -10.33 12.19 0.11
C ASP A 209 -10.18 13.31 1.16
N ILE A 210 -11.29 13.86 1.67
CA ILE A 210 -11.28 14.91 2.70
C ILE A 210 -10.74 14.38 4.04
N ALA A 211 -10.98 13.11 4.37
CA ALA A 211 -10.49 12.49 5.60
C ALA A 211 -8.99 12.08 5.55
N SER A 212 -8.30 12.23 4.41
CA SER A 212 -6.99 11.60 4.14
C SER A 212 -5.73 12.42 4.47
N GLU A 213 -5.82 13.50 5.25
CA GLU A 213 -4.62 14.22 5.72
C GLU A 213 -3.75 13.38 6.70
N GLU A 214 -4.27 12.29 7.27
CA GLU A 214 -3.49 11.31 8.05
C GLU A 214 -3.58 9.90 7.40
N SER A 215 -2.59 9.57 6.57
CA SER A 215 -2.54 8.36 5.74
C SER A 215 -2.31 7.06 6.54
N THR A 216 -3.27 6.11 6.45
CA THR A 216 -3.09 4.69 6.80
C THR A 216 -3.36 3.81 5.57
N ALA A 217 -2.68 2.66 5.47
CA ALA A 217 -2.82 1.71 4.35
C ALA A 217 -4.27 1.22 4.13
N LEU A 218 -5.10 1.23 5.18
CA LEU A 218 -6.53 0.89 5.12
C LEU A 218 -7.31 1.84 4.19
N ASN A 219 -6.90 3.11 4.14
CA ASN A 219 -7.60 4.17 3.39
C ASN A 219 -7.37 4.06 1.86
N ILE A 220 -6.29 3.40 1.44
CA ILE A 220 -5.97 3.18 0.02
C ILE A 220 -6.79 2.01 -0.55
N GLU A 221 -6.99 0.95 0.24
CA GLU A 221 -7.75 -0.23 -0.16
C GLU A 221 -9.24 0.10 -0.37
N ASP A 222 -9.83 0.91 0.51
CA ASP A 222 -11.19 1.40 0.35
C ASP A 222 -11.35 2.33 -0.86
N LYS A 223 -10.39 3.23 -1.12
CA LYS A 223 -10.39 4.06 -2.35
C LYS A 223 -10.35 3.22 -3.62
N LEU A 224 -9.49 2.20 -3.66
CA LEU A 224 -9.39 1.27 -4.79
C LEU A 224 -10.68 0.48 -5.00
N LYS A 225 -11.34 0.07 -3.91
CA LYS A 225 -12.63 -0.62 -3.96
C LYS A 225 -13.72 0.26 -4.57
N TYR A 226 -13.90 1.49 -4.07
CA TYR A 226 -14.94 2.38 -4.60
C TYR A 226 -14.64 2.87 -6.03
N ALA A 227 -13.35 3.03 -6.39
CA ALA A 227 -12.97 3.31 -7.77
C ALA A 227 -13.31 2.14 -8.71
N ASN A 228 -13.11 0.90 -8.27
CA ASN A 228 -13.54 -0.29 -9.01
C ASN A 228 -15.08 -0.37 -9.13
N ASP A 229 -15.81 -0.07 -8.06
CA ASP A 229 -17.28 -0.01 -8.08
C ASP A 229 -17.78 1.05 -9.09
N LEU A 230 -17.14 2.22 -9.12
CA LEU A 230 -17.44 3.28 -10.10
C LEU A 230 -17.17 2.81 -11.54
N MET A 231 -16.05 2.12 -11.78
CA MET A 231 -15.74 1.52 -13.08
C MET A 231 -16.78 0.47 -13.50
N CYS A 232 -17.25 -0.37 -12.58
CA CYS A 232 -18.30 -1.34 -12.83
C CYS A 232 -19.62 -0.65 -13.20
N LEU A 233 -19.99 0.43 -12.51
CA LEU A 233 -21.17 1.23 -12.83
C LEU A 233 -21.08 1.86 -14.23
N TYR A 234 -19.92 2.41 -14.61
CA TYR A 234 -19.72 2.96 -15.97
C TYR A 234 -19.78 1.88 -17.05
N LYS A 235 -19.19 0.69 -16.81
CA LYS A 235 -19.32 -0.45 -17.74
C LYS A 235 -20.77 -0.88 -17.91
N ARG A 236 -21.53 -0.93 -16.81
CA ARG A 236 -22.96 -1.26 -16.84
C ARG A 236 -23.75 -0.21 -17.62
N LEU A 237 -23.46 1.08 -17.43
CA LEU A 237 -24.07 2.17 -18.18
C LEU A 237 -23.74 2.09 -19.68
N LEU A 238 -22.49 1.79 -20.03
CA LEU A 238 -22.07 1.62 -21.42
C LEU A 238 -22.78 0.44 -22.09
N ASN A 239 -22.90 -0.69 -21.38
CA ASN A 239 -23.66 -1.84 -21.87
C ASN A 239 -25.13 -1.50 -22.09
N ASN A 240 -25.76 -0.80 -21.14
CA ASN A 240 -27.12 -0.31 -21.27
C ASN A 240 -27.32 0.59 -22.51
N PHE A 241 -26.41 1.52 -22.77
CA PHE A 241 -26.45 2.35 -23.99
C PHE A 241 -26.27 1.54 -25.28
N ASN A 242 -25.32 0.59 -25.28
CA ASN A 242 -25.10 -0.29 -26.42
C ASN A 242 -26.33 -1.18 -26.69
N GLU A 243 -26.99 -1.64 -25.63
CA GLU A 243 -28.21 -2.43 -25.72
C GLU A 243 -29.38 -1.62 -26.27
N ALA A 244 -29.58 -0.40 -25.77
CA ALA A 244 -30.58 0.54 -26.30
C ALA A 244 -30.33 0.81 -27.79
N GLN A 245 -29.08 1.10 -28.15
CA GLN A 245 -28.70 1.36 -29.54
C GLN A 245 -28.92 0.13 -30.43
N THR A 246 -28.54 -1.06 -29.96
CA THR A 246 -28.70 -2.30 -30.71
C THR A 246 -30.19 -2.60 -30.94
N HIS A 247 -31.02 -2.42 -29.92
CA HIS A 247 -32.47 -2.59 -30.03
C HIS A 247 -33.08 -1.60 -31.03
N CYS A 248 -32.75 -0.30 -30.94
CA CYS A 248 -33.21 0.68 -31.91
C CYS A 248 -32.80 0.30 -33.34
N GLN A 249 -31.55 -0.13 -33.55
CA GLN A 249 -31.09 -0.56 -34.88
C GLN A 249 -31.83 -1.80 -35.41
N GLN A 250 -32.13 -2.77 -34.54
CA GLN A 250 -32.87 -3.98 -34.91
C GLN A 250 -34.31 -3.64 -35.29
N CYS A 251 -34.98 -2.82 -34.49
CA CYS A 251 -36.38 -2.47 -34.68
C CYS A 251 -36.59 -1.39 -35.76
N ASP A 252 -35.58 -0.54 -36.06
CA ASP A 252 -35.68 0.57 -37.02
C ASP A 252 -36.21 0.13 -38.40
N SER A 253 -35.71 -1.00 -38.91
CA SER A 253 -36.13 -1.51 -40.22
C SER A 253 -37.59 -1.95 -40.25
N GLU A 254 -38.05 -2.61 -39.19
CA GLU A 254 -39.43 -3.06 -39.03
C GLU A 254 -40.38 -1.87 -38.85
N ILE A 255 -39.98 -0.87 -38.07
CA ILE A 255 -40.74 0.34 -37.79
C ILE A 255 -40.90 1.17 -39.05
N GLN A 256 -39.82 1.36 -39.81
CA GLN A 256 -39.89 2.06 -41.09
C GLN A 256 -40.82 1.34 -42.07
N GLN A 257 -40.84 0.00 -42.05
CA GLN A 257 -41.77 -0.79 -42.86
C GLN A 257 -43.21 -0.59 -42.40
N ARG A 258 -43.51 -0.72 -41.10
CA ARG A 258 -44.85 -0.50 -40.54
C ARG A 258 -45.33 0.95 -40.73
N PHE A 259 -44.45 1.94 -40.61
CA PHE A 259 -44.78 3.34 -40.86
C PHE A 259 -45.12 3.60 -42.35
N LYS A 260 -44.38 2.99 -43.29
CA LYS A 260 -44.72 3.05 -44.72
C LYS A 260 -46.06 2.38 -45.02
N SER A 261 -46.34 1.23 -44.41
CA SER A 261 -47.64 0.54 -44.48
C SER A 261 -48.75 1.45 -43.99
N PHE A 262 -48.61 1.98 -42.77
CA PHE A 262 -49.55 2.90 -42.15
C PHE A 262 -49.83 4.14 -43.02
N GLN A 263 -48.79 4.79 -43.56
CA GLN A 263 -48.95 5.93 -44.46
C GLN A 263 -49.70 5.58 -45.75
N THR A 264 -49.44 4.40 -46.32
CA THR A 264 -50.09 3.95 -47.55
C THR A 264 -51.58 3.67 -47.29
N ASN A 265 -51.89 2.97 -46.21
CA ASN A 265 -53.25 2.65 -45.81
C ASN A 265 -54.05 3.91 -45.45
N LEU A 266 -53.42 4.86 -44.73
CA LEU A 266 -54.03 6.15 -44.40
C LEU A 266 -54.36 6.97 -45.66
N LYS A 267 -53.45 7.01 -46.65
CA LYS A 267 -53.72 7.69 -47.93
C LYS A 267 -54.88 7.04 -48.68
N SER A 268 -54.89 5.72 -48.78
CA SER A 268 -55.98 4.97 -49.42
C SER A 268 -57.34 5.24 -48.74
N ALA A 269 -57.38 5.19 -47.40
CA ALA A 269 -58.60 5.46 -46.64
C ALA A 269 -59.10 6.92 -46.82
N THR A 270 -58.17 7.88 -46.90
CA THR A 270 -58.50 9.30 -47.13
C THR A 270 -59.06 9.52 -48.55
N GLU A 271 -58.46 8.87 -49.55
CA GLU A 271 -58.91 8.93 -50.94
C GLU A 271 -60.29 8.29 -51.11
N GLU A 272 -60.57 7.18 -50.43
CA GLU A 272 -61.87 6.53 -50.41
C GLU A 272 -62.95 7.42 -49.75
N CYS A 273 -62.61 8.09 -48.65
CA CYS A 273 -63.49 9.07 -48.02
C CYS A 273 -63.82 10.24 -48.96
N HIS A 274 -62.84 10.76 -49.69
CA HIS A 274 -63.06 11.79 -50.71
C HIS A 274 -63.91 11.29 -51.89
N ALA A 275 -63.74 10.02 -52.30
CA ALA A 275 -64.57 9.40 -53.34
C ALA A 275 -66.03 9.18 -52.90
N ILE A 276 -66.28 8.94 -51.61
CA ILE A 276 -67.64 8.82 -51.04
C ILE A 276 -68.28 10.20 -50.88
N ALA A 277 -67.54 11.19 -50.35
CA ALA A 277 -68.02 12.56 -50.17
C ALA A 277 -68.36 13.25 -51.50
N SER A 278 -67.62 12.93 -52.58
CA SER A 278 -67.93 13.42 -53.93
C SER A 278 -69.15 12.76 -54.59
N LYS A 279 -69.61 11.61 -54.10
CA LYS A 279 -70.79 10.88 -54.61
C LYS A 279 -72.11 11.25 -53.91
N ASN A 280 -72.07 11.81 -52.70
CA ASN A 280 -73.26 12.28 -51.98
C ASN A 280 -73.11 13.77 -51.59
N PRO A 281 -73.47 14.71 -52.47
CA PRO A 281 -73.53 16.12 -52.10
C PRO A 281 -74.81 16.36 -51.30
N ALA A 282 -74.77 16.14 -49.99
CA ALA A 282 -75.80 16.70 -49.12
C ALA A 282 -75.67 18.23 -49.15
N GLU A 283 -76.73 18.90 -49.61
CA GLU A 283 -76.88 20.36 -49.60
C GLU A 283 -76.85 20.87 -48.16
N GLY A 284 -75.68 21.33 -47.71
CA GLY A 284 -75.53 21.96 -46.40
C GLY A 284 -74.08 22.11 -45.92
N THR A 285 -73.13 21.33 -46.44
CA THR A 285 -71.81 21.21 -45.80
C THR A 285 -70.63 21.59 -46.69
N LYS A 286 -70.82 22.04 -47.94
CA LYS A 286 -69.67 22.35 -48.82
C LYS A 286 -68.71 23.38 -48.20
N ASP A 287 -69.24 24.45 -47.59
CA ASP A 287 -68.41 25.44 -46.93
C ASP A 287 -67.76 24.92 -45.62
N GLN A 288 -68.45 24.04 -44.90
CA GLN A 288 -67.97 23.44 -43.66
C GLN A 288 -66.85 22.42 -43.93
N TRP A 289 -67.01 21.55 -44.94
CA TRP A 289 -65.95 20.65 -45.41
C TRP A 289 -64.77 21.43 -46.01
N THR A 290 -65.01 22.54 -46.71
CA THR A 290 -63.92 23.37 -47.25
C THR A 290 -63.13 24.04 -46.12
N GLN A 291 -63.81 24.50 -45.07
CA GLN A 291 -63.21 25.05 -43.85
C GLN A 291 -62.41 23.98 -43.09
N GLU A 292 -63.00 22.81 -42.84
CA GLU A 292 -62.33 21.68 -42.16
C GLU A 292 -61.13 21.17 -42.96
N THR A 293 -61.25 21.08 -44.29
CA THR A 293 -60.13 20.72 -45.17
C THR A 293 -59.01 21.76 -45.11
N ARG A 294 -59.34 23.06 -44.98
CA ARG A 294 -58.35 24.13 -44.83
C ARG A 294 -57.63 24.05 -43.48
N VAL A 295 -58.38 23.85 -42.41
CA VAL A 295 -57.83 23.64 -41.05
C VAL A 295 -56.96 22.39 -41.00
N PHE A 296 -57.38 21.30 -41.65
CA PHE A 296 -56.60 20.06 -41.74
C PHE A 296 -55.32 20.27 -42.55
N LYS A 297 -55.38 21.00 -43.67
CA LYS A 297 -54.21 21.35 -44.49
C LYS A 297 -53.23 22.25 -43.74
N ASP A 298 -53.72 23.21 -42.95
CA ASP A 298 -52.87 24.05 -42.10
C ASP A 298 -52.21 23.23 -40.99
N HIS A 299 -52.91 22.27 -40.40
CA HIS A 299 -52.31 21.32 -39.45
C HIS A 299 -51.26 20.42 -40.10
N ILE A 300 -51.50 19.91 -41.30
CA ILE A 300 -50.50 19.13 -42.06
C ILE A 300 -49.25 19.99 -42.31
N ASN A 301 -49.42 21.23 -42.78
CA ASN A 301 -48.29 22.13 -43.02
C ASN A 301 -47.51 22.45 -41.73
N GLN A 302 -48.20 22.61 -40.60
CA GLN A 302 -47.56 22.79 -39.29
C GLN A 302 -46.82 21.53 -38.84
N CYS A 303 -47.37 20.34 -39.09
CA CYS A 303 -46.71 19.07 -38.84
C CYS A 303 -45.47 18.90 -39.72
N ASP A 304 -45.56 19.21 -41.02
CA ASP A 304 -44.43 19.14 -41.95
C ASP A 304 -43.32 20.10 -41.54
N GLN A 305 -43.67 21.32 -41.09
CA GLN A 305 -42.69 22.27 -40.57
C GLN A 305 -42.02 21.74 -39.29
N LYS A 306 -42.79 21.21 -38.34
CA LYS A 306 -42.22 20.60 -37.12
C LYS A 306 -41.32 19.41 -37.45
N ILE A 307 -41.71 18.58 -38.41
CA ILE A 307 -40.90 17.46 -38.89
C ILE A 307 -39.59 17.97 -39.46
N LYS A 308 -39.62 19.04 -40.25
CA LYS A 308 -38.41 19.68 -40.79
C LYS A 308 -37.51 20.22 -39.67
N ASP A 309 -38.08 20.94 -38.70
CA ASP A 309 -37.33 21.47 -37.56
C ASP A 309 -36.70 20.33 -36.71
N ILE A 310 -37.42 19.21 -36.57
CA ILE A 310 -36.90 18.00 -35.90
C ILE A 310 -35.74 17.39 -36.70
N TYR A 311 -35.84 17.30 -38.02
CA TYR A 311 -34.74 16.79 -38.86
C TYR A 311 -33.50 17.68 -38.80
N GLU A 312 -33.67 19.00 -38.79
CA GLU A 312 -32.57 19.95 -38.61
C GLU A 312 -31.91 19.77 -37.24
N THR A 313 -32.71 19.68 -36.18
CA THR A 313 -32.20 19.41 -34.81
C THR A 313 -31.50 18.06 -34.70
N LEU A 314 -32.03 17.02 -35.35
CA LEU A 314 -31.43 15.68 -35.37
C LEU A 314 -30.07 15.71 -36.07
N GLN A 315 -29.96 16.45 -37.18
CA GLN A 315 -28.71 16.62 -37.90
C GLN A 315 -27.65 17.33 -37.04
N GLU A 316 -28.01 18.42 -36.36
CA GLU A 316 -27.11 19.11 -35.42
C GLU A 316 -26.64 18.20 -34.29
N LEU A 317 -27.55 17.38 -33.74
CA LEU A 317 -27.22 16.41 -32.70
C LEU A 317 -26.29 15.29 -33.20
N LEU A 318 -26.47 14.83 -34.44
CA LEU A 318 -25.58 13.84 -35.07
C LEU A 318 -24.18 14.40 -35.29
N GLU A 319 -24.06 15.64 -35.78
CA GLU A 319 -22.77 16.32 -35.95
C GLU A 319 -22.08 16.52 -34.60
N ARG A 320 -22.83 16.93 -33.57
CA ARG A 320 -22.31 17.05 -32.20
C ARG A 320 -21.87 15.71 -31.63
N LYS A 321 -22.63 14.63 -31.87
CA LYS A 321 -22.23 13.26 -31.48
C LYS A 321 -20.92 12.88 -32.14
N GLN A 322 -20.75 13.12 -33.43
CA GLN A 322 -19.54 12.78 -34.16
C GLN A 322 -18.32 13.58 -33.66
N ALA A 323 -18.51 14.86 -33.33
CA ALA A 323 -17.47 15.67 -32.70
C ALA A 323 -17.05 15.13 -31.33
N LEU A 324 -18.02 14.71 -30.50
CA LEU A 324 -17.72 14.09 -29.19
C LEU A 324 -17.01 12.75 -29.32
N VAL A 325 -17.39 11.92 -30.30
CA VAL A 325 -16.70 10.65 -30.59
C VAL A 325 -15.23 10.91 -30.94
N SER A 326 -14.94 11.88 -31.80
CA SER A 326 -13.55 12.25 -32.16
C SER A 326 -12.76 12.77 -30.96
N GLN A 327 -13.39 13.52 -30.05
CA GLN A 327 -12.76 13.95 -28.80
C GLN A 327 -12.46 12.77 -27.88
N LEU A 328 -13.38 11.81 -27.75
CA LEU A 328 -13.17 10.59 -26.96
C LEU A 328 -12.02 9.74 -27.52
N GLU A 329 -11.94 9.57 -28.84
CA GLU A 329 -10.82 8.87 -29.49
C GLU A 329 -9.48 9.56 -29.20
N THR A 330 -9.45 10.90 -29.20
CA THR A 330 -8.24 11.68 -28.85
C THR A 330 -7.84 11.45 -27.39
N ILE A 331 -8.80 11.48 -26.46
CA ILE A 331 -8.57 11.23 -25.04
C ILE A 331 -8.11 9.78 -24.81
N GLU A 332 -8.65 8.81 -25.55
CA GLU A 332 -8.26 7.40 -25.45
C GLU A 332 -6.80 7.18 -25.86
N VAL A 333 -6.36 7.85 -26.95
CA VAL A 333 -4.95 7.86 -27.35
C VAL A 333 -4.06 8.49 -26.28
N GLU A 334 -4.49 9.61 -25.68
CA GLU A 334 -3.74 10.26 -24.60
C GLU A 334 -3.61 9.37 -23.35
N ILE A 335 -4.71 8.72 -22.95
CA ILE A 335 -4.71 7.75 -21.83
C ILE A 335 -3.76 6.58 -22.15
N SER A 336 -3.77 6.07 -23.38
CA SER A 336 -2.87 4.99 -23.80
C SER A 336 -1.40 5.41 -23.68
N MET A 337 -1.07 6.62 -24.14
CA MET A 337 0.28 7.18 -24.06
C MET A 337 0.72 7.40 -22.59
N GLN A 338 -0.17 7.92 -21.74
CA GLN A 338 0.12 8.09 -20.31
C GLN A 338 0.33 6.75 -19.59
N LYS A 339 -0.44 5.71 -19.94
CA LYS A 339 -0.23 4.35 -19.41
C LYS A 339 1.14 3.78 -19.81
N GLU A 340 1.54 3.97 -21.06
CA GLU A 340 2.86 3.53 -21.53
C GLU A 340 3.98 4.28 -20.80
N MET A 341 3.84 5.60 -20.63
CA MET A 341 4.79 6.42 -19.86
C MET A 341 4.89 5.96 -18.40
N LEU A 342 3.76 5.65 -17.77
CA LEU A 342 3.73 5.13 -16.40
C LEU A 342 4.43 3.76 -16.30
N ASN A 343 4.24 2.89 -17.29
CA ASN A 343 4.94 1.60 -17.33
C ASN A 343 6.46 1.77 -17.48
N ILE A 344 6.92 2.73 -18.30
CA ILE A 344 8.35 3.07 -18.41
C ILE A 344 8.88 3.58 -17.06
N LYS A 345 8.14 4.48 -16.38
CA LYS A 345 8.53 4.98 -15.06
C LYS A 345 8.58 3.90 -13.99
N GLU A 346 7.69 2.93 -14.05
CA GLU A 346 7.70 1.79 -13.14
C GLU A 346 8.93 0.89 -13.38
N GLN A 347 9.31 0.65 -14.63
CA GLN A 347 10.54 -0.07 -14.96
C GLN A 347 11.81 0.68 -14.51
N GLU A 348 11.84 2.01 -14.68
CA GLU A 348 12.93 2.85 -14.16
C GLU A 348 13.03 2.76 -12.63
N ARG A 349 11.89 2.79 -11.92
CA ARG A 349 11.81 2.63 -10.47
C ARG A 349 12.35 1.28 -10.02
N GLN A 350 11.92 0.19 -10.63
CA GLN A 350 12.39 -1.16 -10.31
C GLN A 350 13.90 -1.30 -10.54
N THR A 351 14.42 -0.75 -11.64
CA THR A 351 15.86 -0.74 -11.92
C THR A 351 16.64 0.04 -10.86
N ALA A 352 16.10 1.17 -10.38
CA ALA A 352 16.71 1.96 -9.32
C ALA A 352 16.67 1.24 -7.96
N GLU A 353 15.58 0.55 -7.64
CA GLU A 353 15.46 -0.27 -6.42
C GLU A 353 16.47 -1.44 -6.44
N GLU A 354 16.66 -2.12 -7.58
CA GLU A 354 17.69 -3.15 -7.74
C GLU A 354 19.11 -2.59 -7.56
N GLN A 355 19.40 -1.41 -8.13
CA GLN A 355 20.69 -0.75 -7.94
C GLN A 355 20.93 -0.35 -6.48
N LEU A 356 19.89 0.08 -5.77
CA LEU A 356 19.96 0.40 -4.35
C LEU A 356 20.27 -0.84 -3.50
N ASP A 357 19.59 -1.96 -3.74
CA ASP A 357 19.85 -3.24 -3.05
C ASP A 357 21.29 -3.73 -3.30
N ILE A 358 21.79 -3.60 -4.53
CA ILE A 358 23.21 -3.90 -4.85
C ILE A 358 24.16 -2.98 -4.06
N ALA A 359 23.86 -1.68 -4.00
CA ALA A 359 24.68 -0.71 -3.27
C ALA A 359 24.66 -0.99 -1.76
N GLU A 360 23.51 -1.30 -1.16
CA GLU A 360 23.38 -1.67 0.25
C GLU A 360 24.19 -2.93 0.58
N LYS A 361 24.10 -3.97 -0.26
CA LYS A 361 24.92 -5.19 -0.12
C LYS A 361 26.41 -4.88 -0.20
N TYR A 362 26.82 -3.97 -1.08
CA TYR A 362 28.21 -3.54 -1.20
C TYR A 362 28.69 -2.77 0.05
N TYR A 363 27.89 -1.83 0.55
CA TYR A 363 28.19 -1.07 1.77
C TYR A 363 28.27 -1.98 3.01
N ASN A 364 27.34 -2.93 3.16
CA ASN A 364 27.37 -3.88 4.27
C ASN A 364 28.66 -4.72 4.26
N ARG A 365 29.14 -5.16 3.09
CA ARG A 365 30.45 -5.84 2.98
C ARG A 365 31.64 -4.95 3.36
N ILE A 366 31.56 -3.65 3.10
CA ILE A 366 32.60 -2.69 3.53
C ILE A 366 32.57 -2.55 5.06
N ILE A 367 31.38 -2.42 5.66
CA ILE A 367 31.20 -2.33 7.11
C ILE A 367 31.76 -3.57 7.79
N GLU A 368 31.39 -4.77 7.33
CA GLU A 368 31.92 -6.04 7.86
C GLU A 368 33.46 -6.10 7.81
N LYS A 369 34.07 -5.63 6.71
CA LYS A 369 35.53 -5.54 6.58
C LYS A 369 36.13 -4.52 7.55
N GLN A 370 35.49 -3.36 7.73
CA GLN A 370 35.95 -2.34 8.68
C GLN A 370 35.88 -2.85 10.11
N GLU A 371 34.79 -3.51 10.50
CA GLU A 371 34.64 -4.12 11.83
C GLU A 371 35.69 -5.21 12.07
N SER A 372 35.97 -6.05 11.07
CA SER A 372 37.04 -7.05 11.13
C SER A 372 38.42 -6.40 11.32
N MET A 373 38.73 -5.35 10.55
CA MET A 373 39.98 -4.59 10.71
C MET A 373 40.09 -3.92 12.08
N LEU A 374 38.98 -3.37 12.60
CA LEU A 374 38.92 -2.78 13.94
C LEU A 374 39.20 -3.82 15.02
N GLY A 375 38.66 -5.03 14.87
CA GLY A 375 38.95 -6.17 15.74
C GLY A 375 40.44 -6.56 15.73
N ILE A 376 41.08 -6.58 14.55
CA ILE A 376 42.53 -6.81 14.43
C ILE A 376 43.34 -5.69 15.09
N TYR A 377 42.94 -4.44 14.88
CA TYR A 377 43.60 -3.28 15.49
C TYR A 377 43.53 -3.32 17.01
N ASN A 378 42.36 -3.63 17.59
CA ASN A 378 42.19 -3.74 19.03
C ASN A 378 43.05 -4.86 19.62
N ARG A 379 43.14 -6.03 18.96
CA ARG A 379 44.07 -7.10 19.40
C ARG A 379 45.52 -6.63 19.40
N LYS A 380 45.97 -5.96 18.34
CA LYS A 380 47.33 -5.40 18.29
C LYS A 380 47.57 -4.38 19.38
N LEU A 381 46.58 -3.54 19.70
CA LEU A 381 46.67 -2.57 20.79
C LEU A 381 46.84 -3.26 22.15
N ASP A 382 46.13 -4.36 22.37
CA ASP A 382 46.29 -5.16 23.59
C ASP A 382 47.66 -5.86 23.64
N ASP A 383 48.13 -6.41 22.51
CA ASP A 383 49.51 -6.94 22.40
C ASP A 383 50.55 -5.85 22.74
N TYR A 384 50.37 -4.62 22.26
CA TYR A 384 51.26 -3.50 22.58
C TYR A 384 51.23 -3.14 24.08
N LYS A 385 50.06 -3.15 24.71
CA LYS A 385 49.95 -2.91 26.17
C LYS A 385 50.64 -4.01 26.97
N GLU A 386 50.54 -5.26 26.53
CA GLU A 386 51.23 -6.39 27.18
C GLU A 386 52.75 -6.26 27.02
N ILE A 387 53.23 -5.91 25.83
CA ILE A 387 54.65 -5.65 25.58
C ILE A 387 55.16 -4.49 26.45
N ASP A 388 54.40 -3.40 26.57
CA ASP A 388 54.78 -2.25 27.40
C ASP A 388 54.81 -2.59 28.90
N ALA A 389 53.86 -3.41 29.36
CA ALA A 389 53.87 -3.94 30.72
C ALA A 389 55.08 -4.84 30.97
N LEU A 390 55.43 -5.74 30.04
CA LEU A 390 56.61 -6.60 30.11
C LEU A 390 57.91 -5.80 30.05
N ALA A 391 57.97 -4.75 29.23
CA ALA A 391 59.11 -3.84 29.15
C ALA A 391 59.30 -3.08 30.47
N THR A 392 58.20 -2.61 31.07
CA THR A 392 58.21 -1.96 32.39
C THR A 392 58.72 -2.91 33.47
N ILE A 393 58.20 -4.15 33.54
CA ILE A 393 58.67 -5.18 34.47
C ILE A 393 60.17 -5.45 34.27
N SER A 394 60.59 -5.62 33.01
CA SER A 394 62.00 -5.87 32.67
C SER A 394 62.90 -4.71 33.09
N GLN A 395 62.45 -3.46 32.89
CA GLN A 395 63.18 -2.27 33.31
C GLN A 395 63.29 -2.20 34.84
N THR A 396 62.22 -2.50 35.58
CA THR A 396 62.26 -2.59 37.05
C THR A 396 63.25 -3.65 37.50
N GLN A 397 63.21 -4.86 36.93
CA GLN A 397 64.15 -5.94 37.27
C GLN A 397 65.61 -5.57 36.97
N ILE A 398 65.88 -4.89 35.85
CA ILE A 398 67.24 -4.41 35.52
C ILE A 398 67.71 -3.38 36.55
N LEU A 399 66.84 -2.46 36.99
CA LEU A 399 67.17 -1.46 38.00
C LEU A 399 67.44 -2.10 39.36
N GLU A 400 66.61 -3.06 39.78
CA GLU A 400 66.81 -3.83 41.02
C GLU A 400 68.12 -4.63 40.98
N LEU A 401 68.39 -5.34 39.88
CA LEU A 401 69.64 -6.08 39.70
C LEU A 401 70.85 -5.14 39.74
N ARG A 402 70.77 -3.99 39.06
CA ARG A 402 71.83 -2.96 39.07
C ARG A 402 72.09 -2.44 40.48
N SER A 403 71.03 -2.15 41.25
CA SER A 403 71.16 -1.71 42.64
C SER A 403 71.84 -2.79 43.49
N SER A 404 71.36 -4.03 43.40
CA SER A 404 71.94 -5.16 44.14
C SER A 404 73.41 -5.39 43.79
N MET A 405 73.79 -5.28 42.52
CA MET A 405 75.19 -5.42 42.09
C MET A 405 76.06 -4.27 42.60
N LEU A 406 75.54 -3.04 42.63
CA LEU A 406 76.26 -1.89 43.18
C LEU A 406 76.48 -2.04 44.68
N ASP A 407 75.47 -2.50 45.41
CA ASP A 407 75.57 -2.78 46.84
C ASP A 407 76.61 -3.88 47.12
N GLU A 408 76.60 -4.98 46.36
CA GLU A 408 77.59 -6.06 46.49
C GLU A 408 79.01 -5.59 46.14
N LEU A 409 79.17 -4.78 45.10
CA LEU A 409 80.47 -4.21 44.72
C LEU A 409 80.98 -3.23 45.79
N SER A 410 80.11 -2.40 46.37
CA SER A 410 80.48 -1.51 47.48
C SER A 410 80.94 -2.33 48.69
N PHE A 411 80.16 -3.35 49.07
CA PHE A 411 80.52 -4.24 50.17
C PHE A 411 81.86 -4.95 49.94
N LYS A 412 82.10 -5.47 48.73
CA LYS A 412 83.39 -6.10 48.38
C LYS A 412 84.54 -5.10 48.40
N LYS A 413 84.34 -3.89 47.88
CA LYS A 413 85.33 -2.80 47.92
C LYS A 413 85.72 -2.46 49.36
N ASP A 414 84.75 -2.30 50.25
CA ASP A 414 85.00 -1.97 51.65
C ASP A 414 85.71 -3.14 52.36
N ALA A 415 85.22 -4.38 52.17
CA ALA A 415 85.84 -5.57 52.75
C ALA A 415 87.29 -5.82 52.26
N THR A 416 87.62 -5.43 51.02
CA THR A 416 88.98 -5.53 50.49
C THR A 416 89.88 -4.40 50.98
N ALA A 417 89.35 -3.19 51.13
CA ALA A 417 90.06 -2.07 51.73
C ALA A 417 90.43 -2.34 53.20
N ASP A 418 89.53 -2.96 53.97
CA ASP A 418 89.78 -3.35 55.36
C ASP A 418 90.88 -4.41 55.48
N LYS A 419 90.82 -5.46 54.64
CA LYS A 419 91.86 -6.50 54.59
C LYS A 419 93.23 -5.94 54.21
N LEU A 420 93.28 -5.04 53.24
CA LEU A 420 94.53 -4.39 52.83
C LEU A 420 95.11 -3.54 53.96
N SER A 421 94.27 -2.73 54.61
CA SER A 421 94.67 -1.88 55.75
C SER A 421 95.21 -2.71 56.92
N SER A 422 94.55 -3.83 57.25
CA SER A 422 95.02 -4.76 58.28
C SER A 422 96.36 -5.41 57.95
N ALA A 423 96.58 -5.80 56.68
CA ALA A 423 97.83 -6.42 56.25
C ALA A 423 99.01 -5.43 56.28
N ILE A 424 98.78 -4.19 55.84
CA ILE A 424 99.76 -3.10 55.89
C ILE A 424 100.15 -2.80 57.35
N LEU A 425 99.17 -2.67 58.26
CA LEU A 425 99.42 -2.45 59.69
C LEU A 425 100.22 -3.59 60.31
N SER A 426 99.86 -4.85 60.00
CA SER A 426 100.60 -6.02 60.50
C SER A 426 102.06 -6.00 60.05
N LYS A 427 102.33 -5.61 58.80
CA LYS A 427 103.70 -5.53 58.28
C LYS A 427 104.49 -4.38 58.89
N ALA A 428 103.86 -3.22 59.10
CA ALA A 428 104.47 -2.09 59.79
C ALA A 428 104.92 -2.45 61.21
N ASN A 429 104.08 -3.18 61.95
CA ASN A 429 104.39 -3.66 63.30
C ASN A 429 105.57 -4.65 63.32
N VAL A 430 105.68 -5.52 62.31
CA VAL A 430 106.84 -6.41 62.17
C VAL A 430 108.14 -5.63 62.01
N HIS A 431 108.14 -4.54 61.21
CA HIS A 431 109.30 -3.67 61.09
C HIS A 431 109.67 -2.99 62.42
N ILE A 432 108.68 -2.51 63.18
CA ILE A 432 108.89 -1.95 64.53
C ILE A 432 109.56 -2.95 65.46
N GLU A 433 109.04 -4.17 65.53
CA GLU A 433 109.60 -5.21 66.41
C GLU A 433 111.03 -5.61 66.01
N TYR A 434 111.33 -5.70 64.71
CA TYR A 434 112.69 -5.92 64.24
C TYR A 434 113.63 -4.79 64.66
N MET A 435 113.20 -3.53 64.53
CA MET A 435 114.04 -2.38 64.91
C MET A 435 114.26 -2.31 66.42
N LYS A 436 113.24 -2.58 67.23
CA LYS A 436 113.38 -2.70 68.70
C LYS A 436 114.36 -3.79 69.10
N SER A 437 114.30 -4.95 68.44
CA SER A 437 115.24 -6.06 68.67
C SER A 437 116.69 -5.65 68.37
N HIS A 438 116.93 -4.97 67.24
CA HIS A 438 118.29 -4.50 66.89
C HIS A 438 118.76 -3.37 67.81
N LEU A 439 117.87 -2.46 68.22
CA LEU A 439 118.16 -1.46 69.25
C LEU A 439 118.54 -2.13 70.59
N GLY A 440 117.86 -3.20 70.99
CA GLY A 440 118.21 -3.99 72.16
C GLY A 440 119.59 -4.65 72.04
N HIS A 441 119.93 -5.14 70.85
CA HIS A 441 121.26 -5.68 70.56
C HIS A 441 122.34 -4.59 70.64
N LEU A 442 122.09 -3.42 70.04
CA LEU A 442 122.98 -2.26 70.14
C LEU A 442 123.22 -1.88 71.60
N LYS A 443 122.16 -1.68 72.41
CA LYS A 443 122.31 -1.38 73.86
C LYS A 443 123.19 -2.39 74.60
N THR A 444 123.08 -3.67 74.24
CA THR A 444 123.89 -4.74 74.84
C THR A 444 125.36 -4.63 74.42
N LEU A 445 125.62 -4.36 73.14
CA LEU A 445 126.97 -4.13 72.61
C LEU A 445 127.60 -2.86 73.19
N THR A 446 126.82 -1.79 73.31
CA THR A 446 127.23 -0.53 73.93
C THR A 446 127.63 -0.75 75.39
N GLY A 447 126.81 -1.44 76.19
CA GLY A 447 127.14 -1.77 77.58
C GLY A 447 128.37 -2.68 77.72
N LYS A 448 128.59 -3.60 76.75
CA LYS A 448 129.84 -4.37 76.68
C LYS A 448 131.04 -3.47 76.38
N LEU A 449 130.91 -2.52 75.44
CA LEU A 449 131.96 -1.58 75.08
C LEU A 449 132.34 -0.68 76.27
N GLU A 450 131.37 -0.14 77.00
CA GLU A 450 131.59 0.61 78.24
C GLU A 450 132.33 -0.23 79.29
N SER A 451 131.96 -1.51 79.44
CA SER A 451 132.64 -2.42 80.37
C SER A 451 134.08 -2.76 79.98
N VAL A 452 134.38 -2.76 78.67
CA VAL A 452 135.75 -2.96 78.14
C VAL A 452 136.58 -1.69 78.36
N GLN A 453 135.99 -0.51 78.13
CA GLN A 453 136.64 0.80 78.38
C GLN A 453 136.92 1.05 79.87
N GLN A 454 136.01 0.66 80.77
CA GLN A 454 136.28 0.72 82.22
C GLN A 454 137.41 -0.24 82.65
N LYS A 455 137.50 -1.43 82.05
CA LYS A 455 138.59 -2.38 82.35
C LYS A 455 139.95 -1.96 81.79
N GLN A 456 139.99 -1.14 80.73
CA GLN A 456 141.23 -0.53 80.21
C GLN A 456 141.79 0.57 81.13
N GLN A 457 141.01 1.10 82.08
CA GLN A 457 141.53 2.07 83.07
C GLN A 457 142.25 1.41 84.26
N GLU A 458 142.23 0.09 84.41
CA GLU A 458 142.74 -0.60 85.61
C GLU A 458 143.92 -1.59 85.38
N ASN A 459 144.36 -1.91 84.16
CA ASN A 459 145.56 -2.75 83.92
C ASN A 459 146.15 -2.64 82.51
N ASP A 460 147.49 -2.65 82.43
CA ASP A 460 148.30 -2.52 81.20
C ASP A 460 148.22 -3.74 80.25
N ASP A 461 148.02 -3.42 78.97
CA ASP A 461 148.60 -4.03 77.75
C ASP A 461 148.08 -5.35 77.11
N GLN A 462 146.85 -5.84 77.40
CA GLN A 462 146.29 -6.99 76.63
C GLN A 462 144.83 -6.90 76.15
N ASN A 463 144.18 -5.73 76.11
CA ASN A 463 142.72 -5.67 75.84
C ASN A 463 142.27 -4.91 74.56
N LEU A 464 143.20 -4.54 73.66
CA LEU A 464 142.89 -3.78 72.43
C LEU A 464 142.09 -4.55 71.36
N ASP A 465 142.17 -5.89 71.34
CA ASP A 465 141.54 -6.72 70.29
C ASP A 465 140.01 -6.87 70.49
N ILE A 466 139.54 -6.89 71.76
CA ILE A 466 138.12 -7.04 72.09
C ILE A 466 137.34 -5.75 71.82
N GLU A 467 137.93 -4.59 72.11
CA GLU A 467 137.30 -3.29 71.83
C GLU A 467 137.04 -3.11 70.32
N HIS A 468 138.01 -3.49 69.48
CA HIS A 468 137.86 -3.40 68.03
C HIS A 468 136.73 -4.31 67.53
N ILE A 469 136.65 -5.56 68.01
CA ILE A 469 135.58 -6.50 67.63
C ILE A 469 134.20 -5.95 68.04
N VAL A 470 134.07 -5.42 69.26
CA VAL A 470 132.78 -4.86 69.73
C VAL A 470 132.39 -3.60 68.95
N ARG A 471 133.34 -2.73 68.59
CA ARG A 471 133.06 -1.55 67.74
C ARG A 471 132.65 -1.97 66.32
N GLU A 472 133.30 -2.96 65.74
CA GLU A 472 132.96 -3.46 64.40
C GLU A 472 131.57 -4.10 64.38
N GLU A 473 131.23 -4.88 65.42
CA GLU A 473 129.91 -5.50 65.56
C GLU A 473 128.81 -4.47 65.86
N LEU A 474 129.12 -3.41 66.64
CA LEU A 474 128.21 -2.29 66.87
C LEU A 474 127.95 -1.50 65.58
N HIS A 475 128.99 -1.24 64.80
CA HIS A 475 128.87 -0.57 63.51
C HIS A 475 128.05 -1.40 62.51
N LYS A 476 128.31 -2.71 62.43
CA LYS A 476 127.55 -3.64 61.58
C LYS A 476 126.07 -3.70 61.98
N THR A 477 125.78 -3.79 63.28
CA THR A 477 124.41 -3.81 63.80
C THR A 477 123.68 -2.49 63.50
N PHE A 478 124.39 -1.35 63.55
CA PHE A 478 123.81 -0.06 63.20
C PHE A 478 123.52 0.07 61.71
N ILE A 479 124.43 -0.39 60.83
CA ILE A 479 124.18 -0.43 59.37
C ILE A 479 122.93 -1.26 59.04
N ASP A 480 122.75 -2.41 59.69
CA ASP A 480 121.56 -3.22 59.48
C ASP A 480 120.29 -2.52 59.99
N LEU A 481 120.39 -1.73 61.07
CA LEU A 481 119.29 -0.90 61.56
C LEU A 481 118.96 0.25 60.60
N GLU A 482 119.96 0.91 59.99
CA GLU A 482 119.75 1.92 58.93
C GLU A 482 119.03 1.33 57.71
N LYS A 483 119.37 0.11 57.30
CA LYS A 483 118.65 -0.59 56.22
C LYS A 483 117.19 -0.84 56.58
N ILE A 484 116.91 -1.28 57.82
CA ILE A 484 115.54 -1.49 58.29
C ILE A 484 114.76 -0.17 58.33
N TRP A 485 115.40 0.93 58.77
CA TRP A 485 114.79 2.26 58.77
C TRP A 485 114.49 2.77 57.36
N SER A 486 115.46 2.73 56.46
CA SER A 486 115.27 3.14 55.07
C SER A 486 114.15 2.33 54.39
N GLY A 487 114.14 1.01 54.60
CA GLY A 487 113.09 0.14 54.07
C GLY A 487 111.71 0.42 54.67
N PHE A 488 111.64 0.80 55.95
CA PHE A 488 110.39 1.22 56.58
C PHE A 488 109.90 2.57 56.04
N VAL A 489 110.78 3.55 55.79
CA VAL A 489 110.41 4.87 55.27
C VAL A 489 109.82 4.76 53.86
N GLU A 490 110.44 3.95 52.99
CA GLU A 490 109.89 3.64 51.66
C GLU A 490 108.52 2.95 51.78
N PHE A 491 108.42 1.93 52.63
CA PHE A 491 107.15 1.24 52.88
C PHE A 491 106.07 2.19 53.41
N TYR A 492 106.40 3.10 54.33
CA TYR A 492 105.46 4.06 54.90
C TYR A 492 104.98 5.06 53.84
N SER A 493 105.89 5.57 53.00
CA SER A 493 105.57 6.47 51.89
C SER A 493 104.63 5.81 50.88
N ASP A 494 104.93 4.57 50.48
CA ASP A 494 104.12 3.81 49.53
C ASP A 494 102.71 3.49 50.05
N ASN A 495 102.54 3.49 51.38
CA ASN A 495 101.30 3.13 52.05
C ASN A 495 100.72 4.28 52.90
N GLN A 496 101.09 5.52 52.58
CA GLN A 496 100.78 6.70 53.38
C GLN A 496 99.27 6.87 53.62
N LYS A 497 98.42 6.70 52.60
CA LYS A 497 96.96 6.87 52.74
C LYS A 497 96.32 5.89 53.74
N GLN A 498 96.89 4.70 53.88
CA GLN A 498 96.41 3.65 54.78
C GLN A 498 97.02 3.80 56.17
N LEU A 499 98.19 4.41 56.29
CA LEU A 499 98.94 4.59 57.53
C LEU A 499 98.75 5.97 58.18
N ASP A 500 98.27 6.98 57.45
CA ASP A 500 97.99 8.34 57.96
C ASP A 500 96.97 8.34 59.12
N GLY A 501 96.16 7.28 59.24
CA GLY A 501 95.27 7.06 60.40
C GLY A 501 95.99 6.56 61.67
N ASN A 502 97.28 6.19 61.59
CA ASN A 502 98.09 5.69 62.70
C ASN A 502 99.50 6.32 62.72
N PRO A 503 99.61 7.66 62.94
CA PRO A 503 100.89 8.36 62.95
C PRO A 503 101.84 7.89 64.07
N SER A 504 101.30 7.20 65.09
CA SER A 504 102.09 6.59 66.16
C SER A 504 103.10 5.56 65.67
N ILE A 505 102.82 4.84 64.58
CA ILE A 505 103.70 3.81 64.01
C ILE A 505 104.97 4.45 63.47
N TYR A 506 104.84 5.52 62.68
CA TYR A 506 106.00 6.26 62.18
C TYR A 506 106.76 6.91 63.32
N ALA A 507 106.06 7.53 64.27
CA ALA A 507 106.67 8.16 65.43
C ALA A 507 107.49 7.16 66.26
N GLU A 508 106.93 5.98 66.55
CA GLU A 508 107.60 4.93 67.31
C GLU A 508 108.85 4.40 66.61
N MET A 509 108.74 4.16 65.30
CA MET A 509 109.86 3.70 64.49
C MET A 509 110.97 4.76 64.39
N HIS A 510 110.60 6.03 64.18
CA HIS A 510 111.53 7.16 64.14
C HIS A 510 112.22 7.36 65.49
N THR A 511 111.49 7.29 66.60
CA THR A 511 112.06 7.37 67.95
C THR A 511 113.04 6.23 68.20
N THR A 512 112.70 5.00 67.81
CA THR A 512 113.57 3.82 67.98
C THR A 512 114.86 3.98 67.16
N TYR A 513 114.76 4.44 65.92
CA TYR A 513 115.92 4.76 65.07
C TYR A 513 116.79 5.87 65.68
N THR A 514 116.18 6.95 66.15
CA THR A 514 116.89 8.10 66.74
C THR A 514 117.66 7.68 68.00
N GLN A 515 117.06 6.81 68.83
CA GLN A 515 117.73 6.24 70.00
C GLN A 515 118.93 5.37 69.59
N ALA A 516 118.79 4.53 68.56
CA ALA A 516 119.89 3.71 68.06
C ALA A 516 121.05 4.57 67.55
N LYS A 517 120.73 5.61 66.79
CA LYS A 517 121.71 6.55 66.25
C LYS A 517 122.47 7.27 67.37
N HIS A 518 121.76 7.81 68.36
CA HIS A 518 122.40 8.48 69.50
C HIS A 518 123.31 7.54 70.32
N LEU A 519 122.93 6.26 70.44
CA LEU A 519 123.75 5.25 71.14
C LEU A 519 125.05 4.90 70.41
N VAL A 520 125.09 5.06 69.08
CA VAL A 520 126.28 4.79 68.27
C VAL A 520 127.14 6.05 68.19
N ASP A 521 126.52 7.21 67.97
CA ASP A 521 127.18 8.52 67.91
C ASP A 521 127.91 8.87 69.22
N SER A 522 127.54 8.30 70.37
CA SER A 522 128.25 8.52 71.64
C SER A 522 129.57 7.73 71.77
N PHE A 523 129.90 6.84 70.83
CA PHE A 523 131.10 5.97 70.88
C PHE A 523 131.99 6.07 69.63
N ILE A 524 131.54 6.79 68.60
CA ILE A 524 132.36 7.28 67.49
C ILE A 524 133.00 8.59 67.93
#